data_AF-A0AAV8ZGG2-F1
#
_entry.id   AF-A0AAV8ZGG2-F1
#
_cell.length_a   1.000
_cell.length_b   1.000
_cell.length_c   1.000
_cell.angle_alpha   90.00
_cell.angle_beta   90.00
_cell.angle_gamma   90.00
#
_symmetry.space_group_name_H-M   'P 1'
#
loop_
_entity.id
_entity.type
_entity.pdbx_description
1 polymer ?
#
loop_
_entity_poly.entity_id
_entity_poly.type
_entity_poly.pdbx_seq_one_letter_code
_entity_poly.pdbx_strand_id
1 'polypeptide(L)'
;MVYRRDLGYLQEWHCNSRIKWTDLGPDYFPRYLRSVECLAENCWFNIYKCRPKSFTVKVLKRKRDKCIIAGSGTKTGISSLPKELKELWVWEERAVNFCCDCTN
;
A
#
# COMPACT_ATOMS: atom_id res chain seq x y z
N MET A 1 0.47 -14.42 -39.82
CA MET A 1 -0.29 -14.64 -38.57
C MET A 1 0.52 -15.57 -37.68
N VAL A 2 1.20 -15.04 -36.66
CA VAL A 2 1.94 -15.85 -35.70
C VAL A 2 0.99 -16.17 -34.55
N TYR A 3 0.63 -17.45 -34.41
CA TYR A 3 -0.17 -17.94 -33.28
C TYR A 3 0.62 -17.75 -31.97
N ARG A 4 0.31 -16.71 -31.19
CA ARG A 4 0.73 -16.59 -29.78
C ARG A 4 -0.08 -17.59 -28.93
N ARG A 5 0.23 -18.89 -29.03
CA ARG A 5 -0.41 -19.93 -28.18
C ARG A 5 0.26 -20.10 -26.81
N ASP A 6 1.45 -19.54 -26.60
CA ASP A 6 2.23 -19.79 -25.37
C ASP A 6 1.89 -18.87 -24.18
N LEU A 7 1.01 -17.86 -24.36
CA LEU A 7 0.63 -16.93 -23.28
C LEU A 7 -0.71 -17.28 -22.60
N GLY A 8 -1.52 -18.15 -23.19
CA GLY A 8 -2.89 -18.42 -22.72
C GLY A 8 -3.00 -19.52 -21.66
N TYR A 9 -2.11 -20.53 -21.71
CA TYR A 9 -2.21 -21.70 -20.82
C TYR A 9 -1.83 -21.39 -19.36
N LEU A 10 -0.96 -20.38 -19.16
CA LEU A 10 -0.66 -19.84 -17.82
C LEU A 10 -1.83 -19.04 -17.22
N GLN A 11 -2.85 -18.67 -17.99
CA GLN A 11 -3.94 -17.82 -17.50
C GLN A 11 -5.09 -18.63 -16.86
N GLU A 12 -5.09 -19.96 -16.96
CA GLU A 12 -6.21 -20.78 -16.49
C GLU A 12 -6.37 -20.72 -14.96
N TRP A 13 -5.26 -20.68 -14.21
CA TRP A 13 -5.28 -20.58 -12.74
C TRP A 13 -4.75 -19.25 -12.19
N HIS A 14 -4.17 -18.41 -13.05
CA HIS A 14 -3.52 -17.17 -12.63
C HIS A 14 -4.37 -15.93 -12.94
N CYS A 15 -4.45 -15.02 -11.97
CA CYS A 15 -5.06 -13.73 -12.14
C CYS A 15 -4.04 -12.69 -12.57
N ASN A 16 -4.15 -12.21 -13.81
CA ASN A 16 -3.32 -11.12 -14.32
C ASN A 16 -3.48 -9.89 -13.43
N SER A 17 -2.36 -9.25 -13.10
CA SER A 17 -2.33 -8.09 -12.22
C SER A 17 -1.22 -7.13 -12.59
N ARG A 18 -1.35 -5.87 -12.15
CA ARG A 18 -0.30 -4.86 -12.30
C ARG A 18 0.05 -4.24 -10.95
N ILE A 19 1.31 -3.83 -10.82
CA ILE A 19 1.77 -3.04 -9.68
C ILE A 19 1.24 -1.62 -9.85
N LYS A 20 0.64 -1.08 -8.79
CA LYS A 20 0.21 0.30 -8.67
C LYS A 20 0.94 0.97 -7.51
N TRP A 21 1.52 2.13 -7.77
CA TRP A 21 2.13 2.96 -6.73
C TRP A 21 1.20 4.12 -6.40
N THR A 22 0.92 4.31 -5.12
CA THR A 22 0.14 5.43 -4.61
C THR A 22 1.08 6.40 -3.91
N ASP A 23 1.15 7.65 -4.38
CA ASP A 23 1.86 8.72 -3.68
C ASP A 23 0.97 9.27 -2.56
N LEU A 24 1.40 9.09 -1.31
CA LEU A 24 0.73 9.62 -0.13
C LEU A 24 1.12 11.08 0.17
N GLY A 25 2.16 11.59 -0.48
CA GLY A 25 2.69 12.93 -0.28
C GLY A 25 3.84 13.00 0.75
N PRO A 26 4.43 14.20 0.93
CA PRO A 26 5.65 14.38 1.72
C PRO A 26 5.46 14.20 3.24
N ASP A 27 4.21 14.20 3.72
CA ASP A 27 3.88 14.01 5.14
C ASP A 27 3.74 12.54 5.54
N TYR A 28 4.08 11.62 4.65
CA TYR A 28 3.95 10.19 4.89
C TYR A 28 5.29 9.48 4.75
N PHE A 29 5.53 8.53 5.64
CA PHE A 29 6.64 7.60 5.56
C PHE A 29 6.15 6.14 5.67
N PRO A 30 6.43 5.28 4.67
CA PRO A 30 6.97 5.62 3.35
C PRO A 30 6.00 6.47 2.51
N ARG A 31 6.52 7.37 1.66
CA ARG A 31 5.71 8.26 0.79
C ARG A 31 4.95 7.48 -0.28
N TYR A 32 5.62 6.53 -0.93
CA TYR A 32 5.02 5.74 -2.00
C TYR A 32 4.61 4.38 -1.46
N LEU A 33 3.34 4.05 -1.62
CA LEU A 33 2.80 2.78 -1.19
C LEU A 33 2.57 1.87 -2.39
N ARG A 34 3.18 0.68 -2.35
CA ARG A 34 2.99 -0.34 -3.38
C ARG A 34 1.70 -1.10 -3.13
N SER A 35 0.90 -1.27 -4.19
CA SER A 35 -0.28 -2.11 -4.20
C SER A 35 -0.40 -2.85 -5.53
N VAL A 36 -1.39 -3.75 -5.63
CA VAL A 36 -1.68 -4.56 -6.80
C VAL A 36 -3.13 -4.34 -7.25
N GLU A 37 -3.31 -4.23 -8.57
CA GLU A 37 -4.62 -4.12 -9.20
C GLU A 37 -4.83 -5.34 -10.10
N CYS A 38 -5.96 -6.03 -9.91
CA CYS A 38 -6.34 -7.18 -10.74
C CYS A 38 -6.85 -6.69 -12.09
N LEU A 39 -6.31 -7.25 -13.17
CA LEU A 39 -6.67 -6.91 -14.54
C LEU A 39 -7.70 -7.89 -15.13
N ALA A 40 -7.75 -9.11 -14.59
CA ALA A 40 -8.76 -10.10 -14.93
C ALA A 40 -9.86 -10.12 -13.86
N GLU A 41 -11.09 -10.31 -14.29
CA GLU A 41 -12.25 -10.48 -13.38
C GLU A 41 -12.51 -11.96 -13.07
N ASN A 42 -12.27 -12.83 -14.04
CA ASN A 42 -12.53 -14.26 -13.95
C ASN A 42 -11.26 -15.09 -14.19
N CYS A 43 -11.25 -16.30 -13.66
CA CYS A 43 -10.22 -17.33 -13.81
C CYS A 43 -10.89 -18.70 -13.93
N TRP A 44 -10.09 -19.74 -14.22
CA TRP A 44 -10.54 -21.13 -14.38
C TRP A 44 -11.74 -21.26 -15.32
N PHE A 45 -11.54 -21.03 -16.61
CA PHE A 45 -12.60 -21.10 -17.63
C PHE A 45 -13.87 -20.28 -17.31
N ASN A 46 -13.70 -19.13 -16.64
CA ASN A 46 -14.78 -18.26 -16.16
C ASN A 46 -15.68 -18.86 -15.06
N ILE A 47 -15.23 -19.90 -14.37
CA ILE A 47 -15.96 -20.53 -13.26
C ILE A 47 -15.66 -19.80 -11.94
N TYR A 48 -14.45 -19.27 -11.78
CA TYR A 48 -14.00 -18.60 -10.56
C TYR A 48 -13.70 -17.12 -10.81
N LYS A 49 -13.57 -16.36 -9.73
CA LYS A 49 -13.31 -14.92 -9.77
C LYS A 49 -11.90 -14.59 -9.28
N CYS A 50 -11.27 -13.66 -9.98
CA CYS A 50 -10.05 -13.04 -9.53
C CYS A 50 -10.37 -11.97 -8.49
N ARG A 51 -9.88 -12.16 -7.26
CA ARG A 51 -10.12 -11.23 -6.15
C ARG A 51 -8.81 -10.66 -5.63
N PRO A 52 -8.76 -9.34 -5.34
CA PRO A 52 -7.59 -8.76 -4.69
C PRO A 52 -7.49 -9.28 -3.25
N LYS A 53 -6.28 -9.66 -2.86
CA LYS A 53 -5.96 -10.03 -1.48
C LYS A 53 -5.33 -8.84 -0.78
N SER A 54 -6.03 -8.30 0.21
CA SER A 54 -5.61 -7.10 0.92
C SER A 54 -5.01 -7.42 2.29
N PHE A 55 -4.08 -6.59 2.75
CA PHE A 55 -3.58 -6.57 4.11
C PHE A 55 -3.39 -5.13 4.58
N THR A 56 -3.39 -4.94 5.89
CA THR A 56 -3.23 -3.61 6.50
C THR A 56 -1.77 -3.36 6.81
N VAL A 57 -1.26 -2.22 6.39
CA VAL A 57 0.06 -1.71 6.72
C VAL A 57 -0.04 -0.48 7.61
N LYS A 58 0.96 -0.29 8.46
CA LYS A 58 1.10 0.92 9.28
C LYS A 58 2.05 1.87 8.57
N VAL A 59 1.59 3.09 8.31
CA VAL A 59 2.39 4.19 7.75
C VAL A 59 2.49 5.30 8.77
N LEU A 60 3.62 6.01 8.78
CA LEU A 60 3.80 7.19 9.63
C LEU A 60 3.23 8.41 8.90
N LYS A 61 2.41 9.19 9.59
CA LYS A 61 1.88 10.46 9.12
C LYS A 61 2.34 11.61 10.00
N ARG A 62 2.92 12.64 9.39
CA ARG A 62 3.29 13.89 10.05
C ARG A 62 2.03 14.69 10.38
N LYS A 63 1.90 15.12 11.63
CA LYS A 63 0.86 16.07 12.07
C LYS A 63 1.44 17.48 12.03
N ARG A 64 0.91 18.33 11.15
CA ARG A 64 1.30 19.75 11.03
C ARG A 64 0.54 20.65 12.01
N ASP A 65 -0.69 20.27 12.36
CA ASP A 65 -1.63 21.17 13.06
C ASP A 65 -1.71 20.92 14.58
N LYS A 66 -0.84 20.08 15.14
CA LYS A 66 -0.86 19.74 16.58
C LYS A 66 0.51 20.00 17.20
N CYS A 67 0.61 21.12 17.92
CA CYS A 67 1.71 21.39 18.85
C CYS A 67 1.57 20.47 20.06
N ILE A 68 2.58 19.64 20.35
CA ILE A 68 2.62 18.88 21.60
C ILE A 68 3.30 19.74 22.65
N ILE A 69 2.63 19.95 23.79
CA ILE A 69 3.30 20.46 24.98
C ILE A 69 4.25 19.35 25.43
N ALA A 70 5.55 19.53 25.17
CA ALA A 70 6.57 18.60 25.62
C ALA A 70 6.53 18.52 27.15
N GLY A 71 5.85 17.51 27.69
CA GLY A 71 5.88 17.21 29.12
C GLY A 71 7.31 16.88 29.53
N SER A 72 7.73 17.41 30.69
CA SER A 72 9.03 17.13 31.31
C SER A 72 9.33 15.63 31.26
N GLY A 73 10.27 15.20 30.41
CA GLY A 73 10.71 13.81 30.29
C GLY A 73 10.44 13.11 28.96
N THR A 74 9.61 13.65 28.05
CA THR A 74 9.39 13.03 26.74
C THR A 74 10.33 13.62 25.68
N LYS A 75 11.36 12.86 25.29
CA LYS A 75 12.27 13.24 24.20
C LYS A 75 11.62 12.97 22.84
N THR A 76 10.69 13.84 22.43
CA THR A 76 10.22 13.90 21.05
C THR A 76 11.20 14.73 20.22
N GLY A 77 11.79 14.12 19.19
CA GLY A 77 12.76 14.76 18.30
C GLY A 77 14.19 14.88 18.88
N ILE A 78 15.08 15.48 18.10
CA ILE A 78 16.45 15.77 18.50
C ILE A 78 16.40 16.89 19.56
N SER A 79 17.10 16.70 20.68
CA SER A 79 17.07 17.61 21.84
C SER A 79 17.55 19.03 21.54
N SER A 80 18.32 19.23 20.47
CA SER A 80 18.84 20.53 20.03
C SER A 80 17.92 21.32 19.09
N LEU A 81 16.78 20.75 18.64
CA LEU A 81 15.86 21.48 17.78
C LEU A 81 14.84 22.30 18.61
N PRO A 82 14.59 23.57 18.22
CA PRO A 82 13.47 24.39 18.70
C PRO A 82 12.14 23.62 18.68
N LYS A 83 11.23 23.94 19.61
CA LYS A 83 9.94 23.23 19.77
C LYS A 83 9.08 23.29 18.50
N GLU A 84 9.22 24.36 17.73
CA GLU A 84 8.54 24.65 16.48
C GLU A 84 9.01 23.73 15.34
N LEU A 85 10.20 23.13 15.48
CA LEU A 85 10.81 22.23 14.50
C LEU A 85 10.70 20.75 14.90
N LYS A 86 10.05 20.44 16.03
CA LYS A 86 9.82 19.06 16.46
C LYS A 86 8.62 18.47 15.72
N GLU A 87 8.90 17.53 14.83
CA GLU A 87 7.87 16.86 14.04
C GLU A 87 7.17 15.76 14.85
N LEU A 88 5.83 15.80 14.89
CA LEU A 88 5.03 14.71 15.41
C LEU A 88 4.65 13.74 14.30
N TRP A 89 5.05 12.49 14.44
CA TRP A 89 4.67 11.39 13.58
C TRP A 89 3.75 10.43 14.32
N VAL A 90 2.65 10.03 13.68
CA VAL A 90 1.69 9.07 14.23
C VAL A 90 1.47 7.92 13.27
N TRP A 91 1.20 6.74 13.81
CA TRP A 91 0.83 5.58 13.01
C TRP A 91 -0.59 5.75 12.45
N GLU A 92 -0.74 5.56 11.14
CA GLU A 92 -2.00 5.49 10.41
C GLU A 92 -2.06 4.13 9.71
N GLU A 93 -3.20 3.45 9.79
CA GLU A 93 -3.40 2.15 9.13
C GLU A 93 -3.98 2.35 7.72
N ARG A 94 -3.44 1.61 6.75
CA ARG A 94 -3.86 1.64 5.34
C ARG A 94 -3.97 0.23 4.79
N ALA A 95 -5.09 -0.07 4.12
CA ALA A 95 -5.26 -1.32 3.40
C ALA A 95 -4.57 -1.24 2.02
N VAL A 96 -3.82 -2.28 1.67
CA VAL A 96 -3.19 -2.44 0.36
C VAL A 96 -3.44 -3.84 -0.17
N ASN A 97 -3.65 -3.94 -1.48
CA ASN A 97 -3.68 -5.22 -2.17
C ASN A 97 -2.26 -5.72 -2.41
N PHE A 98 -1.98 -6.96 -2.02
CA PHE A 98 -0.69 -7.63 -2.20
C PHE A 98 -0.62 -8.43 -3.50
N CYS A 99 -1.68 -9.16 -3.80
CA CYS A 99 -1.79 -10.06 -4.95
C CYS A 99 -3.26 -10.20 -5.39
N CYS A 100 -3.47 -10.95 -6.47
CA CYS A 100 -4.79 -11.36 -6.95
C CYS A 100 -4.83 -12.89 -6.92
N ASP A 101 -5.79 -13.44 -6.19
CA ASP A 101 -5.99 -14.89 -6.07
C ASP A 101 -7.24 -15.30 -6.87
N CYS A 102 -7.17 -16.49 -7.48
CA CYS A 102 -8.32 -17.12 -8.11
C CYS A 102 -9.14 -17.85 -7.04
N THR A 103 -10.37 -17.40 -6.79
CA THR A 103 -11.21 -17.90 -5.69
C THR A 103 -12.64 -18.16 -6.17
N ASN A 104 -13.32 -19.13 -5.52
CA ASN A 104 -14.73 -19.46 -5.75
C ASN A 104 -15.66 -18.29 -5.40
#